data_AF-A0A418REK6-F1
#
_entry.id   AF-A0A418REK6-F1
#
_cell.length_a   1.000
_cell.length_b   1.000
_cell.length_c   1.000
_cell.angle_alpha   90.00
_cell.angle_beta   90.00
_cell.angle_gamma   90.00
#
_symmetry.space_group_name_H-M   'P 1'
#
loop_
_entity.id
_entity.type
_entity.pdbx_description
1 polymer ?
#
loop_
_entity_poly.entity_id
_entity_poly.type
_entity_poly.pdbx_seq_one_letter_code
_entity_poly.pdbx_strand_id
1 'polypeptide(L)'
;MHDPFSAVPLPGRDERRSRGRALRGTLARRDHALFQAPGPRPAHVLNALRAGTDGCMTHLLPLRFGRMVASPFAFFRGTAALMAADLAGTPVTGERVQASGDAHCANFGAFATGERNLVFDLNDFDETLRAPWEWDVRRLAASLVLAGREAGHSEADAAYAARSAARAYRLHVREYAGQPHLDVWYDRIDASEALADMAADARDHGRAMFAKASTRTHLHTLKKLAVQTPAGWRLRDDPPLLVHTADPQAEVMLAGVRANYLDSVAPDRRELLSRYHLADWALKVTGVGSCGRRVLVLLLVADGDDVLFLQVKEARPSVLEPFAGPTVARNAAHRIVRGQQLMQAAADPFLGWSAGEGFCGYVRQLRDQKGRFDLQAVSPRTLEEIAELCGWALARAHARTGDAVALGAYLGRRETFDQAVAAFAVAYADQAERDHAALAQAIVRGDIEAEADPEA
;
A
#
# COMPACT_ATOMS: atom_id res chain seq x y z
N MET A 1 13.54 -14.25 15.81
CA MET A 1 13.78 -12.86 16.30
C MET A 1 14.87 -12.97 17.35
N HIS A 2 15.81 -12.03 17.44
CA HIS A 2 16.78 -12.02 18.54
C HIS A 2 16.05 -11.75 19.86
N ASP A 3 16.42 -12.44 20.93
CA ASP A 3 15.85 -12.26 22.26
C ASP A 3 16.51 -11.06 22.94
N PRO A 4 15.78 -9.96 23.21
CA PRO A 4 16.36 -8.75 23.79
C PRO A 4 16.92 -8.96 25.20
N PHE A 5 16.57 -10.06 25.88
CA PHE A 5 17.10 -10.44 27.19
C PHE A 5 18.28 -11.42 27.10
N SER A 6 18.71 -11.78 25.90
CA SER A 6 19.90 -12.59 25.68
C SER A 6 21.18 -11.82 26.04
N ALA A 7 22.12 -12.51 26.68
CA ALA A 7 23.47 -11.99 26.96
C ALA A 7 24.34 -11.88 25.70
N VAL A 8 23.92 -12.46 24.57
CA VAL A 8 24.66 -12.41 23.30
C VAL A 8 24.32 -11.10 22.59
N PRO A 9 25.30 -10.18 22.43
CA PRO A 9 25.04 -8.91 21.76
C PRO A 9 24.73 -9.12 20.28
N LEU A 10 23.96 -8.18 19.71
CA LEU A 10 23.80 -8.12 18.26
C LEU A 10 25.14 -7.82 17.56
N PRO A 11 25.30 -8.23 16.29
CA PRO A 11 26.47 -7.88 15.48
C PRO A 11 26.76 -6.38 15.52
N GLY A 12 28.04 -6.05 15.71
CA GLY A 12 28.50 -4.66 15.80
C GLY A 12 28.25 -3.89 14.51
N ARG A 13 28.22 -2.56 14.60
CA ARG A 13 27.94 -1.69 13.44
C ARG A 13 28.94 -1.90 12.30
N ASP A 14 30.21 -2.08 12.62
CA ASP A 14 31.25 -2.27 11.60
C ASP A 14 31.20 -3.65 10.94
N GLU A 15 30.80 -4.69 11.67
CA GLU A 15 30.52 -6.01 11.12
C GLU A 15 29.35 -5.94 10.13
N ARG A 16 28.23 -5.32 10.52
CA ARG A 16 27.06 -5.11 9.66
C ARG A 16 27.39 -4.27 8.43
N ARG A 17 28.23 -3.23 8.56
CA ARG A 17 28.74 -2.44 7.42
C ARG A 17 29.59 -3.29 6.48
N SER A 18 30.45 -4.15 7.02
CA SER A 18 31.29 -5.05 6.23
C SER A 18 30.44 -6.07 5.48
N ARG A 19 29.42 -6.66 6.13
CA ARG A 19 28.42 -7.52 5.48
C ARG A 19 27.74 -6.80 4.33
N GLY A 20 27.21 -5.60 4.59
CA GLY A 20 26.55 -4.78 3.56
C GLY A 20 27.43 -4.43 2.36
N ARG A 21 28.73 -4.14 2.58
CA ARG A 21 29.69 -3.94 1.48
C ARG A 21 29.94 -5.22 0.69
N ALA A 22 30.03 -6.37 1.35
CA ALA A 22 30.26 -7.66 0.71
C ALA A 22 29.11 -8.08 -0.22
N LEU A 23 27.87 -7.68 0.07
CA LEU A 23 26.70 -7.93 -0.79
C LEU A 23 26.86 -7.39 -2.22
N ARG A 24 27.77 -6.44 -2.46
CA ARG A 24 28.08 -5.95 -3.82
C ARG A 24 28.79 -6.99 -4.69
N GLY A 25 29.39 -8.01 -4.08
CA GLY A 25 29.91 -9.19 -4.78
C GLY A 25 28.80 -10.17 -5.16
N THR A 26 27.70 -10.22 -4.41
CA THR A 26 26.51 -11.02 -4.72
C THR A 26 25.67 -10.38 -5.82
N LEU A 27 25.42 -9.07 -5.70
CA LEU A 27 24.67 -8.29 -6.69
C LEU A 27 25.28 -6.90 -6.81
N ALA A 28 25.92 -6.58 -7.93
CA ALA A 28 26.46 -5.24 -8.12
C ALA A 28 25.30 -4.25 -8.30
N ARG A 29 25.48 -3.02 -7.80
CA ARG A 29 24.41 -1.99 -7.85
C ARG A 29 23.92 -1.67 -9.27
N ARG A 30 24.80 -1.77 -10.26
CA ARG A 30 24.46 -1.52 -11.67
C ARG A 30 23.56 -2.62 -12.26
N ASP A 31 23.64 -3.83 -11.70
CA ASP A 31 22.92 -5.00 -12.22
C ASP A 31 21.42 -4.95 -11.86
N HIS A 32 21.02 -4.00 -11.00
CA HIS A 32 19.61 -3.69 -10.76
C HIS A 32 18.88 -3.11 -11.97
N ALA A 33 19.60 -2.69 -13.01
CA ALA A 33 19.02 -2.13 -14.24
C ALA A 33 18.35 -3.17 -15.14
N LEU A 34 18.66 -4.45 -14.93
CA LEU A 34 18.26 -5.51 -15.83
C LEU A 34 16.84 -5.98 -15.52
N PHE A 35 15.98 -5.89 -16.52
CA PHE A 35 14.69 -6.58 -16.54
C PHE A 35 14.58 -7.40 -17.83
N GLN A 36 14.21 -8.67 -17.69
CA GLN A 36 13.91 -9.56 -18.80
C GLN A 36 12.60 -10.27 -18.47
N ALA A 37 11.59 -10.08 -19.31
CA ALA A 37 10.28 -10.70 -19.10
C ALA A 37 10.36 -12.23 -19.24
N PRO A 38 9.72 -13.00 -18.34
CA PRO A 38 9.73 -14.46 -18.43
C PRO A 38 8.73 -14.96 -19.50
N GLY A 39 9.23 -15.76 -20.46
CA GLY A 39 8.41 -16.62 -21.31
C GLY A 39 7.36 -15.94 -22.21
N PRO A 40 6.35 -16.69 -22.71
CA PRO A 40 5.28 -16.14 -23.56
C PRO A 40 4.32 -15.26 -22.75
N ARG A 41 4.39 -13.94 -23.00
CA ARG A 41 3.80 -12.94 -22.11
C ARG A 41 2.25 -12.91 -22.05
N PRO A 42 1.49 -12.92 -23.16
CA PRO A 42 0.04 -12.76 -23.08
C PRO A 42 -0.66 -13.85 -22.27
N ALA A 43 -0.27 -15.12 -22.46
CA ALA A 43 -0.82 -16.23 -21.69
C ALA A 43 -0.48 -16.12 -20.19
N HIS A 44 0.73 -15.67 -19.86
CA HIS A 44 1.15 -15.43 -18.49
C HIS A 44 0.29 -14.35 -17.81
N VAL A 45 0.04 -13.23 -18.50
CA VAL A 45 -0.81 -12.14 -17.99
C VAL A 45 -2.23 -12.62 -17.73
N LEU A 46 -2.86 -13.30 -18.70
CA LEU A 46 -4.24 -13.77 -18.54
C LEU A 46 -4.38 -14.81 -17.42
N ASN A 47 -3.40 -15.70 -17.26
CA ASN A 47 -3.39 -16.66 -16.16
C ASN A 47 -3.24 -15.96 -14.80
N ALA A 48 -2.35 -14.96 -14.70
CA ALA A 48 -2.20 -14.16 -13.47
C ALA A 48 -3.47 -13.38 -13.13
N LEU A 49 -4.15 -12.81 -14.13
CA LEU A 49 -5.42 -12.11 -13.94
C LEU A 49 -6.51 -13.07 -13.43
N ARG A 50 -6.66 -14.25 -14.05
CA ARG A 50 -7.63 -15.28 -13.63
C ARG A 50 -7.36 -15.76 -12.20
N ALA A 51 -6.12 -16.10 -11.87
CA ALA A 51 -5.75 -16.47 -10.50
C ALA A 51 -6.06 -15.34 -9.49
N GLY A 52 -5.90 -14.08 -9.90
CA GLY A 52 -6.27 -12.92 -9.09
C GLY A 52 -7.78 -12.74 -8.84
N THR A 53 -8.63 -13.49 -9.54
CA THR A 53 -10.10 -13.47 -9.34
C THR A 53 -10.59 -14.54 -8.37
N ASP A 54 -9.73 -15.47 -7.95
CA ASP A 54 -10.13 -16.55 -7.05
C ASP A 54 -10.70 -16.00 -5.74
N GLY A 55 -11.91 -16.44 -5.39
CA GLY A 55 -12.64 -16.00 -4.20
C GLY A 55 -13.28 -14.60 -4.28
N CYS A 56 -13.11 -13.87 -5.39
CA CYS A 56 -13.80 -12.58 -5.59
C CYS A 56 -15.31 -12.77 -5.82
N MET A 57 -16.08 -11.73 -5.49
CA MET A 57 -17.47 -11.63 -5.88
C MET A 57 -17.57 -11.51 -7.41
N THR A 58 -18.12 -12.54 -8.05
CA THR A 58 -18.12 -12.70 -9.52
C THR A 58 -18.81 -11.55 -10.25
N HIS A 59 -19.90 -11.02 -9.70
CA HIS A 59 -20.65 -9.90 -10.26
C HIS A 59 -19.86 -8.57 -10.28
N LEU A 60 -18.72 -8.47 -9.58
CA LEU A 60 -17.84 -7.29 -9.60
C LEU A 60 -16.58 -7.49 -10.45
N LEU A 61 -16.43 -8.65 -11.10
CA LEU A 61 -15.29 -8.89 -11.99
C LEU A 61 -15.30 -7.98 -13.22
N PRO A 62 -16.45 -7.72 -13.89
CA PRO A 62 -16.50 -6.75 -14.98
C PRO A 62 -16.02 -5.36 -14.53
N LEU A 63 -16.47 -4.90 -13.36
CA LEU A 63 -16.05 -3.61 -12.80
C LEU A 63 -14.54 -3.58 -12.52
N ARG A 64 -14.00 -4.68 -11.97
CA ARG A 64 -12.57 -4.82 -11.69
C ARG A 64 -11.76 -4.68 -12.97
N PHE A 65 -12.13 -5.40 -14.04
CA PHE A 65 -11.41 -5.35 -15.30
C PHE A 65 -11.59 -4.02 -16.04
N GLY A 66 -12.76 -3.40 -15.92
CA GLY A 66 -13.01 -2.03 -16.37
C GLY A 66 -12.08 -1.01 -15.74
N ARG A 67 -11.97 -1.05 -14.41
CA ARG A 67 -11.01 -0.24 -13.64
C ARG A 67 -9.56 -0.49 -14.04
N MET A 68 -9.21 -1.73 -14.36
CA MET A 68 -7.84 -2.09 -14.75
C MET A 68 -7.51 -1.70 -16.19
N VAL A 69 -8.45 -1.76 -17.13
CA VAL A 69 -8.21 -1.42 -18.54
C VAL A 69 -8.20 0.10 -18.78
N ALA A 70 -8.68 0.90 -17.82
CA ALA A 70 -8.72 2.37 -17.92
C ALA A 70 -7.35 3.00 -18.24
N SER A 71 -6.25 2.49 -17.66
CA SER A 71 -4.89 2.94 -18.00
C SER A 71 -3.82 1.90 -17.63
N PRO A 72 -2.61 1.97 -18.23
CA PRO A 72 -1.48 1.12 -17.82
C PRO A 72 -1.12 1.24 -16.34
N PHE A 73 -1.23 2.45 -15.76
CA PHE A 73 -1.01 2.67 -14.33
C PHE A 73 -2.08 2.00 -13.48
N ALA A 74 -3.37 2.08 -13.87
CA ALA A 74 -4.45 1.39 -13.19
C ALA A 74 -4.27 -0.14 -13.25
N PHE A 75 -3.90 -0.68 -14.41
CA PHE A 75 -3.54 -2.09 -14.58
C PHE A 75 -2.40 -2.50 -13.64
N PHE A 76 -1.31 -1.73 -13.59
CA PHE A 76 -0.15 -2.01 -12.74
C PHE A 76 -0.52 -2.05 -11.24
N ARG A 77 -1.39 -1.15 -10.80
CA ARG A 77 -1.94 -1.14 -9.43
C ARG A 77 -2.83 -2.36 -9.14
N GLY A 78 -3.55 -2.86 -10.15
CA GLY A 78 -4.39 -4.06 -10.03
C GLY A 78 -3.64 -5.40 -10.10
N THR A 79 -2.33 -5.38 -10.42
CA THR A 79 -1.55 -6.58 -10.77
C THR A 79 -0.26 -6.74 -9.94
N ALA A 80 -0.32 -6.46 -8.64
CA ALA A 80 0.81 -6.69 -7.73
C ALA A 80 1.38 -8.13 -7.82
N ALA A 81 0.51 -9.13 -7.98
CA ALA A 81 0.90 -10.52 -8.16
C ALA A 81 1.75 -10.78 -9.41
N LEU A 82 1.45 -10.09 -10.52
CA LEU A 82 2.19 -10.24 -11.77
C LEU A 82 3.63 -9.77 -11.59
N MET A 83 3.82 -8.57 -11.01
CA MET A 83 5.16 -8.06 -10.73
C MET A 83 5.90 -8.87 -9.67
N ALA A 84 5.22 -9.39 -8.65
CA ALA A 84 5.84 -10.29 -7.68
C ALA A 84 6.40 -11.55 -8.36
N ALA A 85 5.65 -12.14 -9.30
CA ALA A 85 6.09 -13.30 -10.07
C ALA A 85 7.29 -12.96 -10.97
N ASP A 86 7.28 -11.81 -11.64
CA ASP A 86 8.39 -11.35 -12.47
C ASP A 86 9.67 -11.08 -11.66
N LEU A 87 9.52 -10.44 -10.49
CA LEU A 87 10.64 -10.12 -9.61
C LEU A 87 11.22 -11.36 -8.92
N ALA A 88 10.44 -12.44 -8.76
CA ALA A 88 10.92 -13.69 -8.18
C ALA A 88 12.10 -14.31 -8.96
N GLY A 89 12.16 -14.08 -10.27
CA GLY A 89 13.26 -14.52 -11.14
C GLY A 89 14.48 -13.58 -11.16
N THR A 90 14.39 -12.40 -10.53
CA THR A 90 15.47 -11.41 -10.55
C THR A 90 16.48 -11.64 -9.42
N PRO A 91 17.77 -11.30 -9.61
CA PRO A 91 18.73 -11.41 -8.53
C PRO A 91 18.41 -10.43 -7.39
N VAL A 92 18.63 -10.89 -6.17
CA VAL A 92 18.46 -10.14 -4.92
C VAL A 92 19.71 -10.23 -4.08
N THR A 93 19.94 -9.24 -3.23
CA THR A 93 21.06 -9.23 -2.27
C THR A 93 20.92 -10.29 -1.17
N GLY A 94 19.70 -10.77 -0.93
CA GLY A 94 19.38 -11.71 0.15
C GLY A 94 18.99 -11.03 1.47
N GLU A 95 19.18 -9.72 1.61
CA GLU A 95 18.67 -8.95 2.74
C GLU A 95 17.14 -8.80 2.64
N ARG A 96 16.44 -9.01 3.76
CA ARG A 96 14.97 -8.99 3.81
C ARG A 96 14.45 -7.95 4.80
N VAL A 97 13.40 -7.26 4.40
CA VAL A 97 12.66 -6.26 5.18
C VAL A 97 11.22 -6.74 5.37
N GLN A 98 10.44 -6.06 6.22
CA GLN A 98 8.99 -6.14 6.06
C GLN A 98 8.64 -5.30 4.83
N ALA A 99 8.36 -5.94 3.71
CA ALA A 99 7.98 -5.29 2.47
C ALA A 99 6.48 -4.94 2.52
N SER A 100 6.10 -3.88 1.82
CA SER A 100 4.71 -3.52 1.52
C SER A 100 4.11 -4.55 0.57
N GLY A 101 4.87 -5.00 -0.43
CA GLY A 101 4.42 -5.90 -1.49
C GLY A 101 3.58 -5.22 -2.57
N ASP A 102 3.08 -4.01 -2.30
CA ASP A 102 2.37 -3.17 -3.26
C ASP A 102 2.84 -1.70 -3.19
N ALA A 103 4.15 -1.47 -3.05
CA ALA A 103 4.72 -0.13 -2.97
C ALA A 103 4.66 0.59 -4.33
N HIS A 104 3.56 1.31 -4.60
CA HIS A 104 3.42 2.20 -5.77
C HIS A 104 3.08 3.62 -5.32
N CYS A 105 3.37 4.65 -6.12
CA CYS A 105 3.22 6.07 -5.71
C CYS A 105 1.80 6.43 -5.21
N ALA A 106 0.73 5.85 -5.77
CA ALA A 106 -0.64 6.05 -5.28
C ALA A 106 -1.00 5.33 -3.94
N ASN A 107 -0.08 4.50 -3.40
CA ASN A 107 -0.20 3.83 -2.10
C ASN A 107 0.54 4.60 -0.98
N PHE A 108 0.99 5.83 -1.26
CA PHE A 108 1.49 6.77 -0.27
C PHE A 108 0.49 7.92 -0.11
N GLY A 109 0.55 8.62 1.02
CA GLY A 109 -0.33 9.77 1.23
C GLY A 109 -0.31 10.30 2.65
N ALA A 110 -1.03 11.41 2.81
CA ALA A 110 -1.18 12.12 4.06
C ALA A 110 -2.31 11.56 4.92
N PHE A 111 -2.09 11.44 6.22
CA PHE A 111 -3.13 11.13 7.19
C PHE A 111 -2.88 11.80 8.55
N ALA A 112 -3.98 12.09 9.25
CA ALA A 112 -3.93 12.58 10.62
C ALA A 112 -3.62 11.45 11.61
N THR A 113 -2.70 11.67 12.55
CA THR A 113 -2.49 10.78 13.70
C THR A 113 -3.62 10.96 14.73
N GLY A 114 -3.66 10.11 15.76
CA GLY A 114 -4.61 10.26 16.87
C GLY A 114 -4.47 11.62 17.58
N GLU A 115 -3.26 12.15 17.63
CA GLU A 115 -2.90 13.45 18.19
C GLU A 115 -3.14 14.61 17.21
N ARG A 116 -3.75 14.34 16.04
CA ARG A 116 -4.06 15.30 14.97
C ARG A 116 -2.83 15.91 14.27
N ASN A 117 -1.66 15.27 14.38
CA ASN A 117 -0.52 15.61 13.54
C ASN A 117 -0.72 15.05 12.13
N LEU A 118 -0.21 15.73 11.10
CA LEU A 118 -0.29 15.24 9.72
C LEU A 118 1.00 14.53 9.35
N VAL A 119 0.90 13.26 8.97
CA VAL A 119 2.07 12.44 8.61
C VAL A 119 1.92 11.86 7.20
N PHE A 120 3.06 11.68 6.54
CA PHE A 120 3.16 11.02 5.23
C PHE A 120 3.69 9.58 5.40
N ASP A 121 2.97 8.60 4.85
CA ASP A 121 3.35 7.19 4.95
C ASP A 121 2.68 6.32 3.88
N LEU A 122 3.03 5.02 3.89
CA LEU A 122 2.34 3.96 3.18
C LEU A 122 0.90 3.78 3.69
N ASN A 123 0.00 3.39 2.77
CA ASN A 123 -1.43 3.37 3.01
C ASN A 123 -2.12 2.03 2.85
N ASP A 124 -1.48 1.07 2.17
CA ASP A 124 -1.99 -0.28 1.96
C ASP A 124 -0.93 -1.31 2.34
N PHE A 125 -1.38 -2.33 3.06
CA PHE A 125 -0.56 -3.39 3.63
C PHE A 125 -1.16 -4.77 3.36
N ASP A 126 -2.14 -4.87 2.45
CA ASP A 126 -2.79 -6.13 2.09
C ASP A 126 -1.74 -7.18 1.67
N GLU A 127 -0.67 -6.78 0.99
CA GLU A 127 0.34 -7.68 0.46
C GLU A 127 1.62 -7.78 1.31
N THR A 128 1.62 -7.18 2.51
CA THR A 128 2.85 -7.07 3.33
C THR A 128 3.41 -8.42 3.76
N LEU A 129 4.72 -8.62 3.61
CA LEU A 129 5.42 -9.85 3.98
C LEU A 129 6.93 -9.61 4.16
N ARG A 130 7.64 -10.52 4.85
CA ARG A 130 9.11 -10.51 4.85
C ARG A 130 9.66 -10.92 3.49
N ALA A 131 10.14 -9.96 2.71
CA ALA A 131 10.61 -10.16 1.34
C ALA A 131 11.89 -9.34 1.03
N PRO A 132 12.56 -9.59 -0.12
CA PRO A 132 13.67 -8.76 -0.57
C PRO A 132 13.26 -7.29 -0.71
N TRP A 133 14.07 -6.38 -0.16
CA TRP A 133 13.78 -4.94 -0.16
C TRP A 133 13.77 -4.33 -1.56
N GLU A 134 14.48 -4.96 -2.50
CA GLU A 134 14.57 -4.55 -3.90
C GLU A 134 13.20 -4.52 -4.57
N TRP A 135 12.28 -5.40 -4.15
CA TRP A 135 11.00 -5.58 -4.82
C TRP A 135 10.10 -4.36 -4.67
N ASP A 136 10.01 -3.81 -3.47
CA ASP A 136 9.24 -2.58 -3.23
C ASP A 136 9.87 -1.37 -3.93
N VAL A 137 11.20 -1.23 -3.91
CA VAL A 137 11.89 -0.10 -4.56
C VAL A 137 11.67 -0.12 -6.07
N ARG A 138 11.78 -1.30 -6.69
CA ARG A 138 11.53 -1.50 -8.12
C ARG A 138 10.07 -1.26 -8.49
N ARG A 139 9.12 -1.74 -7.67
CA ARG A 139 7.68 -1.50 -7.87
C ARG A 139 7.35 -0.01 -7.78
N LEU A 140 7.92 0.70 -6.80
CA LEU A 140 7.70 2.13 -6.63
C LEU A 140 8.25 2.90 -7.82
N ALA A 141 9.48 2.61 -8.23
CA ALA A 141 10.12 3.28 -9.35
C ALA A 141 9.35 3.07 -10.68
N ALA A 142 8.95 1.84 -11.00
CA ALA A 142 8.15 1.55 -12.19
C ALA A 142 6.80 2.29 -12.18
N SER A 143 6.16 2.38 -11.01
CA SER A 143 4.89 3.10 -10.86
C SER A 143 5.00 4.61 -11.15
N LEU A 144 6.16 5.22 -10.86
CA LEU A 144 6.41 6.64 -11.12
C LEU A 144 6.61 6.93 -12.61
N VAL A 145 7.24 6.01 -13.35
CA VAL A 145 7.34 6.14 -14.82
C VAL A 145 5.95 6.07 -15.44
N LEU A 146 5.15 5.07 -15.05
CA LEU A 146 3.77 4.93 -15.54
C LEU A 146 2.89 6.15 -15.20
N ALA A 147 2.99 6.67 -13.98
CA ALA A 147 2.27 7.88 -13.59
C ALA A 147 2.70 9.11 -14.41
N GLY A 148 4.00 9.29 -14.65
CA GLY A 148 4.51 10.38 -15.48
C GLY A 148 4.03 10.30 -16.94
N ARG A 149 4.01 9.10 -17.52
CA ARG A 149 3.48 8.87 -18.88
C ARG A 149 1.98 9.14 -18.95
N GLU A 150 1.22 8.70 -17.95
CA GLU A 150 -0.23 8.96 -17.87
C GLU A 150 -0.55 10.47 -17.75
N ALA A 151 0.29 11.22 -17.03
CA ALA A 151 0.22 12.69 -16.95
C ALA A 151 0.75 13.42 -18.20
N GLY A 152 1.16 12.70 -19.25
CA GLY A 152 1.68 13.27 -20.50
C GLY A 152 3.06 13.92 -20.37
N HIS A 153 3.85 13.56 -19.36
CA HIS A 153 5.22 14.06 -19.19
C HIS A 153 6.20 13.38 -20.16
N SER A 154 7.37 14.00 -20.36
CA SER A 154 8.41 13.40 -21.20
C SER A 154 9.00 12.14 -20.57
N GLU A 155 9.54 11.24 -21.39
CA GLU A 155 10.27 10.05 -20.91
C GLU A 155 11.43 10.42 -19.96
N ALA A 156 12.09 11.55 -20.23
CA ALA A 156 13.17 12.04 -19.38
C ALA A 156 12.66 12.43 -17.98
N ASP A 157 11.52 13.13 -17.91
CA ASP A 157 10.92 13.55 -16.64
C ASP A 157 10.39 12.35 -15.85
N ALA A 158 9.71 11.42 -16.51
CA ALA A 158 9.19 10.20 -15.89
C ALA A 158 10.32 9.31 -15.32
N ALA A 159 11.40 9.12 -16.09
CA ALA A 159 12.58 8.40 -15.63
C ALA A 159 13.32 9.15 -14.50
N TYR A 160 13.31 10.48 -14.55
CA TYR A 160 13.92 11.31 -13.50
C TYR A 160 13.16 11.21 -12.18
N ALA A 161 11.81 11.20 -12.19
CA ALA A 161 11.02 10.94 -10.99
C ALA A 161 11.34 9.57 -10.36
N ALA A 162 11.44 8.51 -11.18
CA ALA A 162 11.84 7.18 -10.71
C ALA A 162 13.25 7.17 -10.07
N ARG A 163 14.21 7.89 -10.69
CA ARG A 163 15.55 8.07 -10.13
C ARG A 163 15.52 8.84 -8.81
N SER A 164 14.69 9.87 -8.69
CA SER A 164 14.57 10.67 -7.47
C SER A 164 14.01 9.87 -6.30
N ALA A 165 13.02 8.99 -6.52
CA ALA A 165 12.58 8.03 -5.49
C ALA A 165 13.71 7.09 -5.05
N ALA A 166 14.45 6.50 -5.98
CA ALA A 166 15.57 5.60 -5.67
C ALA A 166 16.71 6.33 -4.92
N ARG A 167 16.99 7.58 -5.31
CA ARG A 167 17.94 8.49 -4.63
C ARG A 167 17.49 8.78 -3.20
N ALA A 168 16.25 9.23 -3.01
CA ALA A 168 15.71 9.52 -1.69
C ALA A 168 15.75 8.27 -0.79
N TYR A 169 15.34 7.12 -1.31
CA TYR A 169 15.44 5.85 -0.60
C TYR A 169 16.89 5.57 -0.15
N ARG A 170 17.85 5.69 -1.07
CA ARG A 170 19.27 5.48 -0.76
C ARG A 170 19.81 6.44 0.30
N LEU A 171 19.50 7.72 0.19
CA LEU A 171 20.00 8.74 1.10
C LEU A 171 19.44 8.51 2.52
N HIS A 172 18.14 8.29 2.66
CA HIS A 172 17.52 8.09 3.97
C HIS A 172 17.86 6.74 4.60
N VAL A 173 17.97 5.64 3.85
CA VAL A 173 18.49 4.38 4.43
C VAL A 173 19.90 4.57 5.00
N ARG A 174 20.74 5.37 4.35
CA ARG A 174 22.09 5.68 4.84
C ARG A 174 22.09 6.61 6.05
N GLU A 175 21.13 7.50 6.14
CA GLU A 175 20.90 8.35 7.30
C GLU A 175 20.46 7.51 8.50
N TYR A 176 19.43 6.67 8.34
CA TYR A 176 18.96 5.75 9.37
C TYR A 176 20.03 4.73 9.79
N ALA A 177 20.93 4.33 8.88
CA ALA A 177 22.10 3.54 9.22
C ALA A 177 23.01 4.20 10.25
N GLY A 178 22.93 5.53 10.39
CA GLY A 178 23.65 6.41 11.32
C GLY A 178 22.95 6.63 12.66
N GLN A 179 21.66 6.32 12.78
CA GLN A 179 20.84 6.64 13.96
C GLN A 179 20.69 5.46 14.95
N PRO A 180 20.37 5.73 16.22
CA PRO A 180 19.87 4.75 17.18
C PRO A 180 18.56 4.08 16.75
N HIS A 181 18.33 2.84 17.17
CA HIS A 181 17.13 2.07 16.79
C HIS A 181 15.81 2.70 17.25
N LEU A 182 15.77 3.32 18.43
CA LEU A 182 14.57 4.00 18.94
C LEU A 182 14.24 5.25 18.12
N ASP A 183 15.26 6.01 17.70
CA ASP A 183 15.06 7.21 16.89
C ASP A 183 14.44 6.84 15.54
N VAL A 184 14.97 5.80 14.87
CA VAL A 184 14.39 5.27 13.62
C VAL A 184 12.96 4.75 13.85
N TRP A 185 12.66 4.19 15.02
CA TRP A 185 11.33 3.65 15.33
C TRP A 185 10.28 4.74 15.51
N TYR A 186 10.64 5.87 16.11
CA TYR A 186 9.74 7.00 16.39
C TYR A 186 9.75 8.09 15.31
N ASP A 187 10.68 8.00 14.35
CA ASP A 187 10.76 8.89 13.21
C ASP A 187 9.42 8.97 12.46
N ARG A 188 9.08 10.17 12.01
CA ARG A 188 7.88 10.47 11.24
C ARG A 188 8.20 11.53 10.19
N ILE A 189 7.57 11.40 9.04
CA ILE A 189 7.60 12.44 8.01
C ILE A 189 6.43 13.36 8.35
N ASP A 190 6.75 14.48 8.99
CA ASP A 190 5.75 15.54 9.16
C ASP A 190 5.39 16.06 7.78
N ALA A 191 4.12 15.89 7.46
CA ALA A 191 3.66 16.10 6.11
C ALA A 191 3.56 17.60 5.80
N SER A 192 3.41 18.47 6.81
CA SER A 192 3.39 19.92 6.66
C SER A 192 4.79 20.50 6.47
N GLU A 193 5.78 19.99 7.19
CA GLU A 193 7.19 20.37 7.03
C GLU A 193 7.75 19.86 5.71
N ALA A 194 7.50 18.60 5.38
CA ALA A 194 7.99 18.00 4.15
C ALA A 194 7.43 18.69 2.89
N LEU A 195 6.21 19.23 2.98
CA LEU A 195 5.71 20.12 1.94
C LEU A 195 6.37 21.49 1.94
N ALA A 196 6.63 22.10 3.10
CA ALA A 196 7.14 23.47 3.17
C ALA A 196 8.44 23.64 2.35
N ASP A 197 9.21 22.57 2.22
CA ASP A 197 10.46 22.49 1.47
C ASP A 197 10.27 22.19 -0.05
N MET A 198 9.07 21.83 -0.49
CA MET A 198 8.73 21.58 -1.91
C MET A 198 8.63 22.89 -2.71
N ALA A 199 8.67 22.82 -4.05
CA ALA A 199 8.46 23.97 -4.93
C ALA A 199 7.06 24.61 -4.74
N ALA A 200 6.86 25.85 -5.21
CA ALA A 200 5.62 26.60 -4.93
C ALA A 200 4.34 25.89 -5.43
N ASP A 201 4.39 25.36 -6.65
CA ASP A 201 3.31 24.60 -7.26
C ASP A 201 3.01 23.31 -6.49
N ALA A 202 4.04 22.57 -6.11
CA ALA A 202 3.92 21.36 -5.32
C ALA A 202 3.41 21.62 -3.89
N ARG A 203 3.83 22.73 -3.29
CA ARG A 203 3.31 23.23 -2.01
C ARG A 203 1.83 23.51 -2.07
N ASP A 204 1.34 24.12 -3.15
CA ASP A 204 -0.09 24.44 -3.28
C ASP A 204 -0.93 23.17 -3.45
N HIS A 205 -0.50 22.24 -4.31
CA HIS A 205 -1.14 20.93 -4.47
C HIS A 205 -1.14 20.13 -3.16
N GLY A 206 -0.01 20.12 -2.48
CA GLY A 206 0.14 19.53 -1.18
C GLY A 206 -0.81 20.17 -0.16
N ARG A 207 -0.79 21.50 0.00
CA ARG A 207 -1.66 22.24 0.94
C ARG A 207 -3.13 21.95 0.67
N ALA A 208 -3.55 21.88 -0.60
CA ALA A 208 -4.91 21.49 -0.97
C ALA A 208 -5.24 20.06 -0.52
N MET A 209 -4.33 19.10 -0.72
CA MET A 209 -4.48 17.74 -0.20
C MET A 209 -4.62 17.73 1.33
N PHE A 210 -3.80 18.51 2.05
CA PHE A 210 -3.87 18.57 3.52
C PHE A 210 -5.13 19.25 4.03
N ALA A 211 -5.55 20.36 3.42
CA ALA A 211 -6.81 21.01 3.74
C ALA A 211 -7.97 20.01 3.59
N LYS A 212 -7.98 19.23 2.50
CA LYS A 212 -8.97 18.17 2.28
C LYS A 212 -8.86 17.05 3.33
N ALA A 213 -7.65 16.65 3.74
CA ALA A 213 -7.48 15.62 4.78
C ALA A 213 -7.93 16.11 6.16
N SER A 214 -7.71 17.38 6.50
CA SER A 214 -8.03 17.97 7.81
C SER A 214 -9.54 18.20 8.03
N THR A 215 -10.32 18.41 6.96
CA THR A 215 -11.78 18.61 7.03
C THR A 215 -12.58 17.30 7.11
N ARG A 216 -11.91 16.15 6.96
CA ARG A 216 -12.51 14.81 6.96
C ARG A 216 -12.69 14.25 8.37
N THR A 217 -13.54 14.92 9.13
CA THR A 217 -13.99 14.48 10.46
C THR A 217 -15.06 13.41 10.35
N HIS A 218 -15.34 12.73 11.47
CA HIS A 218 -16.45 11.78 11.59
C HIS A 218 -17.79 12.38 11.12
N LEU A 219 -18.04 13.66 11.42
CA LEU A 219 -19.23 14.40 10.99
C LEU A 219 -19.28 14.62 9.47
N HIS A 220 -18.13 14.85 8.82
CA HIS A 220 -18.06 14.94 7.36
C HIS A 220 -18.42 13.58 6.72
N THR A 221 -17.86 12.48 7.25
CA THR A 221 -18.19 11.12 6.79
C THR A 221 -19.66 10.78 7.03
N LEU A 222 -20.23 11.17 8.18
CA LEU A 222 -21.65 11.00 8.52
C LEU A 222 -22.56 11.65 7.48
N LYS A 223 -22.35 12.94 7.16
CA LYS A 223 -23.14 13.66 6.15
C LYS A 223 -23.06 13.00 4.77
N LYS A 224 -21.87 12.50 4.41
CA LYS A 224 -21.62 11.88 3.10
C LYS A 224 -22.27 10.50 2.99
N LEU A 225 -22.05 9.63 3.97
CA LEU A 225 -22.33 8.19 3.87
C LEU A 225 -23.63 7.76 4.55
N ALA A 226 -24.27 8.61 5.35
CA ALA A 226 -25.43 8.22 6.14
C ALA A 226 -26.56 9.24 6.04
N VAL A 227 -27.74 8.81 6.45
CA VAL A 227 -28.99 9.58 6.52
C VAL A 227 -29.66 9.32 7.86
N GLN A 228 -30.22 10.36 8.46
CA GLN A 228 -31.03 10.22 9.66
C GLN A 228 -32.41 9.67 9.28
N THR A 229 -32.83 8.59 9.94
CA THR A 229 -34.16 7.99 9.80
C THR A 229 -34.91 8.03 11.14
N PRO A 230 -36.22 7.73 11.19
CA PRO A 230 -36.94 7.59 12.45
C PRO A 230 -36.36 6.50 13.37
N ALA A 231 -35.64 5.52 12.82
CA ALA A 231 -34.99 4.44 13.57
C ALA A 231 -33.54 4.75 13.97
N GLY A 232 -33.02 5.95 13.64
CA GLY A 232 -31.63 6.34 13.87
C GLY A 232 -30.84 6.54 12.58
N TRP A 233 -29.51 6.63 12.69
CA TRP A 233 -28.64 6.76 11.53
C TRP A 233 -28.58 5.47 10.72
N ARG A 234 -28.68 5.60 9.40
CA ARG A 234 -28.54 4.51 8.43
C ARG A 234 -27.56 4.92 7.33
N LEU A 235 -26.77 3.99 6.82
CA LEU A 235 -25.94 4.18 5.63
C LEU A 235 -26.84 4.43 4.40
N ARG A 236 -26.40 5.32 3.51
CA ARG A 236 -27.08 5.59 2.24
C ARG A 236 -26.62 4.59 1.20
N ASP A 237 -27.55 3.88 0.56
CA ASP A 237 -27.22 3.05 -0.60
C ASP A 237 -26.79 3.93 -1.78
N ASP A 238 -25.73 3.49 -2.45
CA ASP A 238 -25.17 4.08 -3.65
C ASP A 238 -24.68 2.94 -4.57
N PRO A 239 -25.59 2.19 -5.23
CA PRO A 239 -25.22 1.00 -5.98
C PRO A 239 -24.38 1.34 -7.23
N PRO A 240 -23.32 0.55 -7.54
CA PRO A 240 -22.84 -0.64 -6.83
C PRO A 240 -21.83 -0.32 -5.71
N LEU A 241 -21.50 0.95 -5.45
CA LEU A 241 -20.39 1.39 -4.60
C LEU A 241 -20.59 1.16 -3.11
N LEU A 242 -21.81 1.32 -2.60
CA LEU A 242 -22.18 1.05 -1.21
C LEU A 242 -23.58 0.46 -1.18
N VAL A 243 -23.71 -0.79 -0.77
CA VAL A 243 -24.99 -1.52 -0.82
C VAL A 243 -25.22 -2.32 0.45
N HIS A 244 -26.43 -2.25 0.99
CA HIS A 244 -26.92 -3.28 1.89
C HIS A 244 -27.01 -4.59 1.09
N THR A 245 -26.26 -5.60 1.53
CA THR A 245 -26.05 -6.84 0.76
C THR A 245 -26.77 -8.02 1.40
N ALA A 246 -27.17 -8.98 0.57
CA ALA A 246 -27.64 -10.30 0.99
C ALA A 246 -26.54 -11.38 0.89
N ASP A 247 -25.27 -11.00 0.66
CA ASP A 247 -24.15 -11.93 0.59
C ASP A 247 -23.96 -12.68 1.91
N PRO A 248 -24.19 -14.01 1.97
CA PRO A 248 -24.07 -14.78 3.21
C PRO A 248 -22.67 -14.70 3.83
N GLN A 249 -21.63 -14.53 3.01
CA GLN A 249 -20.26 -14.43 3.50
C GLN A 249 -19.98 -13.08 4.16
N ALA A 250 -20.70 -12.02 3.78
CA ALA A 250 -20.64 -10.73 4.47
C ALA A 250 -21.22 -10.85 5.90
N GLU A 251 -22.30 -11.61 6.07
CA GLU A 251 -22.90 -11.90 7.38
C GLU A 251 -21.98 -12.74 8.26
N VAL A 252 -21.36 -13.80 7.72
CA VAL A 252 -20.35 -14.62 8.43
C VAL A 252 -19.19 -13.74 8.89
N MET A 253 -18.71 -12.86 8.02
CA MET A 253 -17.66 -11.90 8.32
C MET A 253 -18.04 -10.93 9.45
N LEU A 254 -19.25 -10.37 9.41
CA LEU A 254 -19.75 -9.49 10.46
C LEU A 254 -19.91 -10.22 11.80
N ALA A 255 -20.44 -11.44 11.79
CA ALA A 255 -20.58 -12.27 12.98
C ALA A 255 -19.21 -12.59 13.61
N GLY A 256 -18.22 -12.96 12.79
CA GLY A 256 -16.85 -13.18 13.25
C GLY A 256 -16.19 -11.93 13.83
N VAL A 257 -16.43 -10.76 13.25
CA VAL A 257 -15.98 -9.48 13.82
C VAL A 257 -16.63 -9.22 15.16
N ARG A 258 -17.96 -9.36 15.28
CA ARG A 258 -18.68 -9.17 16.56
C ARG A 258 -18.15 -10.09 17.67
N ALA A 259 -17.80 -11.33 17.34
CA ALA A 259 -17.31 -12.30 18.30
C ALA A 259 -15.86 -12.03 18.75
N ASN A 260 -14.94 -11.78 17.81
CA ASN A 260 -13.50 -11.94 18.08
C ASN A 260 -12.65 -10.67 17.85
N TYR A 261 -13.19 -9.63 17.20
CA TYR A 261 -12.37 -8.44 16.86
C TYR A 261 -11.74 -7.80 18.09
N LEU A 262 -12.52 -7.62 19.17
CA LEU A 262 -12.05 -6.94 20.37
C LEU A 262 -10.84 -7.64 21.00
N ASP A 263 -10.66 -8.96 20.84
CA ASP A 263 -9.50 -9.69 21.36
C ASP A 263 -8.17 -9.22 20.77
N SER A 264 -8.21 -8.65 19.56
CA SER A 264 -7.04 -8.11 18.88
C SER A 264 -6.78 -6.62 19.17
N VAL A 265 -7.69 -5.94 19.87
CA VAL A 265 -7.64 -4.50 20.15
C VAL A 265 -7.06 -4.25 21.54
N ALA A 266 -6.31 -3.15 21.72
CA ALA A 266 -5.77 -2.76 23.03
C ALA A 266 -6.89 -2.49 24.05
N PRO A 267 -6.75 -2.88 25.33
CA PRO A 267 -7.83 -2.77 26.33
C PRO A 267 -8.41 -1.36 26.52
N ASP A 268 -7.56 -0.33 26.49
CA ASP A 268 -7.96 1.08 26.59
C ASP A 268 -8.81 1.53 25.38
N ARG A 269 -8.57 0.95 24.20
CA ARG A 269 -9.38 1.18 22.99
C ARG A 269 -10.69 0.40 23.02
N ARG A 270 -10.74 -0.77 23.69
CA ARG A 270 -12.00 -1.49 23.93
C ARG A 270 -12.96 -0.68 24.81
N GLU A 271 -12.45 0.00 25.82
CA GLU A 271 -13.24 0.88 26.70
C GLU A 271 -13.81 2.10 25.97
N LEU A 272 -13.13 2.59 24.93
CA LEU A 272 -13.70 3.62 24.06
C LEU A 272 -14.80 3.02 23.17
N LEU A 273 -14.54 1.86 22.55
CA LEU A 273 -15.49 1.19 21.65
C LEU A 273 -16.78 0.76 22.37
N SER A 274 -16.73 0.44 23.67
CA SER A 274 -17.90 0.03 24.47
C SER A 274 -18.98 1.11 24.60
N ARG A 275 -18.65 2.37 24.29
CA ARG A 275 -19.57 3.50 24.29
C ARG A 275 -20.46 3.57 23.05
N TYR A 276 -20.11 2.79 22.02
CA TYR A 276 -20.81 2.78 20.75
C TYR A 276 -21.55 1.45 20.55
N HIS A 277 -22.69 1.51 19.87
CA HIS A 277 -23.38 0.33 19.34
C HIS A 277 -23.35 0.35 17.81
N LEU A 278 -23.39 -0.83 17.19
CA LEU A 278 -23.49 -0.94 15.73
C LEU A 278 -24.92 -0.58 15.29
N ALA A 279 -25.09 0.58 14.66
CA ALA A 279 -26.38 1.05 14.17
C ALA A 279 -26.70 0.47 12.78
N ASP A 280 -25.71 0.40 11.89
CA ASP A 280 -25.90 -0.08 10.53
C ASP A 280 -24.61 -0.58 9.88
N TRP A 281 -24.72 -1.35 8.79
CA TRP A 281 -23.58 -1.79 8.00
C TRP A 281 -23.95 -2.07 6.54
N ALA A 282 -22.98 -1.86 5.64
CA ALA A 282 -23.14 -2.09 4.21
C ALA A 282 -21.85 -2.60 3.57
N LEU A 283 -21.97 -3.28 2.43
CA LEU A 283 -20.85 -3.71 1.61
C LEU A 283 -20.40 -2.57 0.71
N LYS A 284 -19.10 -2.30 0.68
CA LYS A 284 -18.48 -1.23 -0.09
C LYS A 284 -17.58 -1.80 -1.18
N VAL A 285 -17.78 -1.34 -2.41
CA VAL A 285 -16.81 -1.57 -3.49
C VAL A 285 -15.67 -0.57 -3.34
N THR A 286 -14.44 -1.05 -3.47
CA THR A 286 -13.22 -0.24 -3.30
C THR A 286 -12.32 -0.31 -4.53
N GLY A 287 -11.25 0.49 -4.54
CA GLY A 287 -10.42 0.71 -5.73
C GLY A 287 -9.81 -0.56 -6.35
N VAL A 288 -9.17 -0.37 -7.50
CA VAL A 288 -8.69 -1.41 -8.44
C VAL A 288 -8.28 -2.75 -7.80
N GLY A 289 -7.26 -2.77 -6.94
CA GLY A 289 -6.71 -4.02 -6.38
C GLY A 289 -7.66 -4.80 -5.46
N SER A 290 -8.55 -4.09 -4.75
CA SER A 290 -9.53 -4.68 -3.83
C SER A 290 -10.93 -4.85 -4.45
N CYS A 291 -11.13 -4.44 -5.71
CA CYS A 291 -12.40 -4.63 -6.40
C CYS A 291 -12.73 -6.14 -6.51
N GLY A 292 -13.92 -6.53 -6.06
CA GLY A 292 -14.34 -7.92 -5.92
C GLY A 292 -14.04 -8.56 -4.56
N ARG A 293 -13.27 -7.93 -3.67
CA ARG A 293 -13.08 -8.38 -2.27
C ARG A 293 -14.22 -7.87 -1.39
N ARG A 294 -14.54 -8.59 -0.31
CA ARG A 294 -15.53 -8.17 0.67
C ARG A 294 -14.95 -7.08 1.56
N VAL A 295 -15.59 -5.91 1.52
CA VAL A 295 -15.26 -4.78 2.38
C VAL A 295 -16.55 -4.26 3.00
N LEU A 296 -16.65 -4.31 4.32
CA LEU A 296 -17.83 -3.84 5.05
C LEU A 296 -17.53 -2.46 5.64
N VAL A 297 -18.51 -1.56 5.57
CA VAL A 297 -18.55 -0.30 6.32
C VAL A 297 -19.52 -0.49 7.47
N LEU A 298 -19.04 -0.21 8.69
CA LEU A 298 -19.82 -0.32 9.92
C LEU A 298 -20.02 1.09 10.47
N LEU A 299 -21.26 1.46 10.71
CA LEU A 299 -21.67 2.70 11.36
C LEU A 299 -21.98 2.42 12.83
N LEU A 300 -21.12 2.91 13.71
CA LEU A 300 -21.26 2.81 15.15
C LEU A 300 -21.73 4.16 15.72
N VAL A 301 -22.67 4.14 16.66
CA VAL A 301 -23.30 5.35 17.24
C VAL A 301 -23.24 5.27 18.76
N ALA A 302 -22.85 6.37 19.42
CA ALA A 302 -22.95 6.52 20.86
C ALA A 302 -24.25 7.26 21.22
N ASP A 303 -24.32 8.56 20.88
CA ASP A 303 -25.51 9.41 21.03
C ASP A 303 -25.53 10.48 19.93
N GLY A 304 -26.72 10.82 19.42
CA GLY A 304 -26.89 11.85 18.40
C GLY A 304 -25.98 11.68 17.17
N ASP A 305 -25.08 12.63 16.95
CA ASP A 305 -24.08 12.63 15.87
C ASP A 305 -22.66 12.20 16.32
N ASP A 306 -22.51 11.69 17.54
CA ASP A 306 -21.29 11.02 18.01
C ASP A 306 -21.20 9.62 17.39
N VAL A 307 -20.50 9.56 16.25
CA VAL A 307 -20.40 8.36 15.40
C VAL A 307 -18.97 7.95 15.11
N LEU A 308 -18.78 6.64 14.96
CA LEU A 308 -17.54 6.02 14.53
C LEU A 308 -17.80 5.16 13.29
N PHE A 309 -17.02 5.39 12.24
CA PHE A 309 -17.03 4.51 11.07
C PHE A 309 -15.85 3.55 11.14
N LEU A 310 -16.14 2.25 11.14
CA LEU A 310 -15.15 1.20 10.98
C LEU A 310 -15.28 0.58 9.59
N GLN A 311 -14.18 0.03 9.09
CA GLN A 311 -14.12 -0.74 7.88
C GLN A 311 -13.55 -2.13 8.21
N VAL A 312 -14.24 -3.18 7.78
CA VAL A 312 -13.74 -4.55 7.81
C VAL A 312 -13.34 -4.94 6.40
N LYS A 313 -12.11 -5.38 6.20
CA LYS A 313 -11.60 -5.84 4.90
C LYS A 313 -11.26 -7.33 4.96
N GLU A 314 -11.69 -8.07 3.94
CA GLU A 314 -11.29 -9.45 3.70
C GLU A 314 -9.77 -9.52 3.55
N ALA A 315 -9.14 -10.44 4.28
CA ALA A 315 -7.70 -10.66 4.26
C ALA A 315 -7.36 -11.94 3.51
N ARG A 316 -6.43 -11.85 2.55
CA ARG A 316 -5.98 -12.98 1.72
C ARG A 316 -4.49 -13.27 1.90
N PRO A 317 -4.01 -14.47 1.53
CA PRO A 317 -2.58 -14.73 1.39
C PRO A 317 -1.91 -13.64 0.54
N SER A 318 -0.69 -13.25 0.91
CA SER A 318 0.01 -12.16 0.22
C SER A 318 0.49 -12.70 -1.12
N VAL A 319 0.44 -11.87 -2.15
CA VAL A 319 0.99 -12.18 -3.47
C VAL A 319 2.49 -12.50 -3.42
N LEU A 320 3.17 -12.13 -2.35
CA LEU A 320 4.57 -12.43 -2.12
C LEU A 320 4.80 -13.85 -1.57
N GLU A 321 3.81 -14.49 -0.94
CA GLU A 321 4.00 -15.79 -0.26
C GLU A 321 4.51 -16.91 -1.16
N PRO A 322 4.03 -17.06 -2.42
CA PRO A 322 4.56 -18.08 -3.34
C PRO A 322 6.06 -17.95 -3.64
N PHE A 323 6.63 -16.76 -3.47
CA PHE A 323 8.00 -16.43 -3.90
C PHE A 323 8.94 -16.11 -2.73
N ALA A 324 8.42 -15.55 -1.64
CA ALA A 324 9.17 -15.14 -0.47
C ALA A 324 8.99 -16.10 0.73
N GLY A 325 8.10 -17.09 0.62
CA GLY A 325 7.78 -18.06 1.68
C GLY A 325 6.55 -17.66 2.51
N PRO A 326 6.03 -18.57 3.34
CA PRO A 326 4.78 -18.34 4.07
C PRO A 326 4.94 -17.28 5.16
N THR A 327 3.81 -16.67 5.56
CA THR A 327 3.81 -15.78 6.71
C THR A 327 4.04 -16.54 8.03
N VAL A 328 4.73 -15.89 8.96
CA VAL A 328 4.85 -16.36 10.36
C VAL A 328 3.70 -15.85 11.25
N ALA A 329 2.78 -15.07 10.68
CA ALA A 329 1.57 -14.65 11.36
C ALA A 329 0.57 -15.81 11.48
N ARG A 330 -0.40 -15.65 12.37
CA ARG A 330 -1.43 -16.69 12.63
C ARG A 330 -2.35 -16.92 11.43
N ASN A 331 -2.58 -15.88 10.64
CA ASN A 331 -3.43 -15.86 9.44
C ASN A 331 -3.14 -14.59 8.63
N ALA A 332 -3.79 -14.43 7.49
CA ALA A 332 -3.64 -13.27 6.60
C ALA A 332 -4.00 -11.94 7.29
N ALA A 333 -5.08 -11.87 8.08
CA ALA A 333 -5.48 -10.62 8.72
C ALA A 333 -4.46 -10.17 9.78
N HIS A 334 -3.97 -11.11 10.60
CA HIS A 334 -2.89 -10.86 11.55
C HIS A 334 -1.60 -10.44 10.82
N ARG A 335 -1.28 -11.01 9.65
CA ARG A 335 -0.13 -10.57 8.82
C ARG A 335 -0.25 -9.09 8.47
N ILE A 336 -1.41 -8.67 7.97
CA ILE A 336 -1.67 -7.30 7.53
C ILE A 336 -1.54 -6.33 8.70
N VAL A 337 -2.22 -6.60 9.83
CA VAL A 337 -2.16 -5.75 11.03
C VAL A 337 -0.74 -5.64 11.55
N ARG A 338 -0.04 -6.76 11.69
CA ARG A 338 1.35 -6.79 12.17
C ARG A 338 2.29 -6.04 11.22
N GLY A 339 2.17 -6.25 9.92
CA GLY A 339 2.99 -5.56 8.92
C GLY A 339 2.77 -4.05 8.94
N GLN A 340 1.51 -3.60 9.03
CA GLN A 340 1.19 -2.19 9.18
C GLN A 340 1.80 -1.59 10.45
N GLN A 341 1.71 -2.25 11.61
CA GLN A 341 2.33 -1.77 12.86
C GLN A 341 3.87 -1.69 12.78
N LEU A 342 4.49 -2.64 12.06
CA LEU A 342 5.94 -2.67 11.86
C LEU A 342 6.44 -1.57 10.91
N MET A 343 5.66 -1.26 9.87
CA MET A 343 6.08 -0.36 8.79
C MET A 343 5.63 1.09 9.02
N GLN A 344 4.38 1.29 9.45
CA GLN A 344 3.73 2.59 9.54
C GLN A 344 4.06 3.30 10.86
N ALA A 345 4.50 4.56 10.80
CA ALA A 345 4.97 5.31 11.98
C ALA A 345 3.83 5.61 12.99
N ALA A 346 2.63 5.86 12.47
CA ALA A 346 1.43 6.09 13.27
C ALA A 346 0.31 5.17 12.78
N ALA A 347 0.13 4.05 13.48
CA ALA A 347 -0.93 3.10 13.18
C ALA A 347 -2.30 3.62 13.63
N ASP A 348 -3.35 3.10 13.01
CA ASP A 348 -4.73 3.37 13.39
C ASP A 348 -5.03 2.77 14.79
N PRO A 349 -5.57 3.56 15.74
CA PRO A 349 -5.84 3.08 17.10
C PRO A 349 -6.89 1.96 17.17
N PHE A 350 -7.72 1.80 16.14
CA PHE A 350 -8.73 0.75 16.02
C PHE A 350 -8.28 -0.38 15.09
N LEU A 351 -7.02 -0.40 14.66
CA LEU A 351 -6.47 -1.47 13.84
C LEU A 351 -6.48 -2.79 14.63
N GLY A 352 -7.21 -3.76 14.12
CA GLY A 352 -7.27 -5.10 14.68
C GLY A 352 -7.68 -6.13 13.63
N TRP A 353 -7.85 -7.37 14.03
CA TRP A 353 -8.20 -8.47 13.14
C TRP A 353 -9.15 -9.46 13.80
N SER A 354 -9.89 -10.18 12.97
CA SER A 354 -10.71 -11.31 13.35
C SER A 354 -10.60 -12.41 12.30
N ALA A 355 -10.61 -13.66 12.74
CA ALA A 355 -10.64 -14.82 11.87
C ALA A 355 -11.44 -15.94 12.55
N GLY A 356 -12.04 -16.80 11.73
CA GLY A 356 -12.87 -17.92 12.17
C GLY A 356 -13.18 -18.84 11.00
N GLU A 357 -14.09 -19.79 11.20
CA GLU A 357 -14.55 -20.67 10.12
C GLU A 357 -15.19 -19.84 9.01
N GLY A 358 -14.69 -19.99 7.77
CA GLY A 358 -15.21 -19.28 6.59
C GLY A 358 -14.83 -17.79 6.49
N PHE A 359 -14.10 -17.20 7.44
CA PHE A 359 -13.75 -15.78 7.41
C PHE A 359 -12.35 -15.46 7.95
N CYS A 360 -11.66 -14.52 7.28
CA CYS A 360 -10.43 -13.89 7.74
C CYS A 360 -10.46 -12.42 7.32
N GLY A 361 -10.38 -11.48 8.26
CA GLY A 361 -10.41 -10.07 7.92
C GLY A 361 -9.87 -9.16 9.00
N TYR A 362 -9.50 -7.95 8.60
CA TYR A 362 -8.96 -6.93 9.49
C TYR A 362 -9.89 -5.73 9.55
N VAL A 363 -9.86 -5.05 10.70
CA VAL A 363 -10.70 -3.90 11.01
C VAL A 363 -9.81 -2.69 11.16
N ARG A 364 -10.25 -1.55 10.62
CA ARG A 364 -9.61 -0.25 10.79
C ARG A 364 -10.68 0.84 10.82
N GLN A 365 -10.33 2.03 11.26
CA GLN A 365 -11.16 3.21 11.09
C GLN A 365 -11.35 3.51 9.60
N LEU A 366 -12.60 3.74 9.19
CA LEU A 366 -12.87 4.25 7.86
C LEU A 366 -12.53 5.73 7.83
N ARG A 367 -11.48 6.08 7.10
CA ARG A 367 -11.15 7.46 6.77
C ARG A 367 -11.47 7.65 5.30
N ASP A 368 -12.56 8.36 4.99
CA ASP A 368 -12.97 8.61 3.61
C ASP A 368 -11.81 9.28 2.86
N GLN A 369 -11.29 8.59 1.84
CA GLN A 369 -10.14 8.92 0.98
C GLN A 369 -9.02 9.71 1.68
N LYS A 370 -7.99 8.97 2.09
CA LYS A 370 -6.68 9.52 2.48
C LYS A 370 -6.24 10.59 1.49
N GLY A 371 -5.60 11.66 1.95
CA GLY A 371 -5.03 12.66 1.04
C GLY A 371 -4.09 11.95 0.06
N ARG A 372 -4.49 11.88 -1.20
CA ARG A 372 -3.72 11.29 -2.30
C ARG A 372 -3.40 12.39 -3.29
N PHE A 373 -2.23 12.33 -3.88
CA PHE A 373 -1.88 13.21 -4.99
C PHE A 373 -2.72 12.83 -6.21
N ASP A 374 -3.25 13.84 -6.89
CA ASP A 374 -3.82 13.67 -8.22
C ASP A 374 -2.67 13.61 -9.23
N LEU A 375 -2.17 12.40 -9.48
CA LEU A 375 -0.96 12.18 -10.27
C LEU A 375 -1.11 12.57 -11.74
N GLN A 376 -2.33 12.78 -12.24
CA GLN A 376 -2.57 13.23 -13.62
C GLN A 376 -2.49 14.76 -13.77
N ALA A 377 -2.68 15.49 -12.67
CA ALA A 377 -2.75 16.96 -12.66
C ALA A 377 -1.46 17.64 -12.15
N VAL A 378 -0.41 16.86 -11.84
CA VAL A 378 0.85 17.41 -11.30
C VAL A 378 1.82 17.83 -12.39
N SER A 379 2.68 18.80 -12.10
CA SER A 379 3.82 19.15 -12.94
C SER A 379 4.93 18.09 -12.84
N PRO A 380 5.87 18.01 -13.81
CA PRO A 380 7.05 17.16 -13.70
C PRO A 380 7.84 17.37 -12.41
N ARG A 381 7.98 18.63 -11.98
CA ARG A 381 8.65 18.99 -10.72
C ARG A 381 7.89 18.48 -9.51
N THR A 382 6.56 18.62 -9.49
CA THR A 382 5.75 18.11 -8.40
C THR A 382 5.80 16.58 -8.34
N LEU A 383 5.82 15.89 -9.49
CA LEU A 383 5.99 14.43 -9.53
C LEU A 383 7.35 13.98 -8.98
N GLU A 384 8.43 14.70 -9.29
CA GLU A 384 9.77 14.46 -8.72
C GLU A 384 9.73 14.55 -7.19
N GLU A 385 9.13 15.59 -6.63
CA GLU A 385 9.10 15.80 -5.18
C GLU A 385 8.18 14.77 -4.48
N ILE A 386 7.06 14.38 -5.10
CA ILE A 386 6.25 13.24 -4.64
C ILE A 386 7.08 11.95 -4.63
N ALA A 387 7.89 11.74 -5.66
CA ALA A 387 8.77 10.58 -5.76
C ALA A 387 9.80 10.56 -4.62
N GLU A 388 10.40 11.70 -4.27
CA GLU A 388 11.32 11.82 -3.14
C GLU A 388 10.63 11.48 -1.81
N LEU A 389 9.41 11.99 -1.57
CA LEU A 389 8.62 11.66 -0.38
C LEU A 389 8.28 10.17 -0.30
N CYS A 390 7.90 9.54 -1.41
CA CYS A 390 7.63 8.10 -1.45
C CYS A 390 8.90 7.29 -1.15
N GLY A 391 10.04 7.68 -1.72
CA GLY A 391 11.33 7.07 -1.47
C GLY A 391 11.77 7.17 0.00
N TRP A 392 11.55 8.33 0.63
CA TRP A 392 11.81 8.55 2.05
C TRP A 392 10.91 7.69 2.95
N ALA A 393 9.59 7.70 2.71
CA ALA A 393 8.64 6.91 3.48
C ALA A 393 8.96 5.40 3.40
N LEU A 394 9.31 4.90 2.21
CA LEU A 394 9.72 3.51 2.03
C LEU A 394 11.05 3.19 2.75
N ALA A 395 12.02 4.10 2.69
CA ALA A 395 13.28 3.94 3.43
C ALA A 395 13.06 3.83 4.93
N ARG A 396 12.17 4.65 5.51
CA ARG A 396 11.81 4.58 6.93
C ARG A 396 11.18 3.23 7.28
N ALA A 397 10.17 2.81 6.52
CA ALA A 397 9.49 1.54 6.75
C ALA A 397 10.46 0.34 6.70
N HIS A 398 11.41 0.36 5.75
CA HIS A 398 12.44 -0.67 5.65
C HIS A 398 13.49 -0.58 6.77
N ALA A 399 13.88 0.62 7.19
CA ALA A 399 14.86 0.82 8.26
C ALA A 399 14.33 0.35 9.63
N ARG A 400 13.01 0.43 9.87
CA ARG A 400 12.36 -0.08 11.09
C ARG A 400 12.38 -1.60 11.22
N THR A 401 12.48 -2.32 10.10
CA THR A 401 12.25 -3.78 10.05
C THR A 401 13.41 -4.60 9.48
N GLY A 402 14.34 -3.95 8.80
CA GLY A 402 15.54 -4.51 8.22
C GLY A 402 16.84 -3.96 8.82
N ASP A 403 17.96 -4.40 8.25
CA ASP A 403 19.29 -3.94 8.64
C ASP A 403 19.68 -2.68 7.85
N ALA A 404 19.24 -1.50 8.31
CA ALA A 404 19.59 -0.21 7.69
C ALA A 404 21.12 -0.02 7.55
N VAL A 405 21.92 -0.56 8.48
CA VAL A 405 23.38 -0.48 8.45
C VAL A 405 23.95 -1.26 7.27
N ALA A 406 23.52 -2.52 7.09
CA ALA A 406 23.94 -3.35 5.96
C ALA A 406 23.43 -2.77 4.63
N LEU A 407 22.15 -2.36 4.56
CA LEU A 407 21.55 -1.77 3.35
C LEU A 407 22.23 -0.45 2.97
N GLY A 408 22.43 0.46 3.92
CA GLY A 408 23.10 1.74 3.67
C GLY A 408 24.57 1.57 3.24
N ALA A 409 25.25 0.56 3.79
CA ALA A 409 26.59 0.18 3.36
C ALA A 409 26.59 -0.43 1.95
N TYR A 410 25.62 -1.28 1.59
CA TYR A 410 25.46 -1.82 0.24
C TYR A 410 25.27 -0.69 -0.79
N LEU A 411 24.25 0.15 -0.56
CA LEU A 411 23.83 1.24 -1.44
C LEU A 411 24.94 2.27 -1.67
N GLY A 412 25.71 2.62 -0.64
CA GLY A 412 26.87 3.49 -0.75
C GLY A 412 26.55 4.94 -1.18
N ARG A 413 27.59 5.75 -1.43
CA ARG A 413 27.43 7.19 -1.68
C ARG A 413 27.12 7.56 -3.13
N ARG A 414 27.47 6.68 -4.08
CA ARG A 414 27.36 6.92 -5.51
C ARG A 414 25.94 6.62 -6.01
N GLU A 415 25.55 7.29 -7.08
CA GLU A 415 24.22 7.23 -7.70
C GLU A 415 24.02 6.01 -8.62
N THR A 416 24.99 5.10 -8.67
CA THR A 416 24.93 3.90 -9.54
C THR A 416 23.68 3.06 -9.30
N PHE A 417 23.21 2.97 -8.04
CA PHE A 417 21.97 2.27 -7.72
C PHE A 417 20.76 3.03 -8.26
N ASP A 418 20.70 4.34 -8.00
CA ASP A 418 19.59 5.23 -8.40
C ASP A 418 19.38 5.18 -9.91
N GLN A 419 20.47 5.27 -10.69
CA GLN A 419 20.46 5.17 -12.15
C GLN A 419 20.01 3.78 -12.63
N ALA A 420 20.47 2.71 -11.96
CA ALA A 420 20.10 1.36 -12.32
C ALA A 420 18.60 1.10 -12.07
N VAL A 421 18.06 1.52 -10.93
CA VAL A 421 16.62 1.38 -10.64
C VAL A 421 15.78 2.20 -11.62
N ALA A 422 16.21 3.40 -12.01
CA ALA A 422 15.50 4.19 -13.02
C ALA A 422 15.46 3.48 -14.39
N ALA A 423 16.58 2.89 -14.82
CA ALA A 423 16.63 2.10 -16.06
C ALA A 423 15.71 0.87 -16.00
N PHE A 424 15.69 0.16 -14.87
CA PHE A 424 14.74 -0.94 -14.63
C PHE A 424 13.29 -0.45 -14.70
N ALA A 425 13.00 0.69 -14.07
CA ALA A 425 11.66 1.25 -13.99
C ALA A 425 11.08 1.54 -15.37
N VAL A 426 11.88 2.13 -16.27
CA VAL A 426 11.48 2.36 -17.66
C VAL A 426 11.22 1.04 -18.38
N ALA A 427 12.16 0.09 -18.30
CA ALA A 427 12.01 -1.22 -18.96
C ALA A 427 10.77 -2.00 -18.47
N TYR A 428 10.46 -1.89 -17.17
CA TYR A 428 9.29 -2.53 -16.58
C TYR A 428 8.00 -1.78 -16.92
N ALA A 429 8.02 -0.44 -16.99
CA ALA A 429 6.86 0.34 -17.44
C ALA A 429 6.45 -0.02 -18.88
N ASP A 430 7.43 -0.15 -19.78
CA ASP A 430 7.18 -0.66 -21.15
C ASP A 430 6.57 -2.05 -21.14
N GLN A 431 6.97 -2.91 -20.20
CA GLN A 431 6.38 -4.24 -20.05
C GLN A 431 4.94 -4.17 -19.53
N ALA A 432 4.68 -3.33 -18.53
CA ALA A 432 3.34 -3.16 -17.97
C ALA A 432 2.35 -2.61 -19.00
N GLU A 433 2.79 -1.72 -19.90
CA GLU A 433 1.99 -1.24 -21.03
C GLU A 433 1.67 -2.35 -22.03
N ARG A 434 2.65 -3.22 -22.35
CA ARG A 434 2.41 -4.41 -23.20
C ARG A 434 1.43 -5.39 -22.54
N ASP A 435 1.51 -5.55 -21.23
CA ASP A 435 0.62 -6.43 -20.46
C ASP A 435 -0.80 -5.87 -20.37
N HIS A 436 -0.93 -4.56 -20.17
CA HIS A 436 -2.20 -3.84 -20.25
C HIS A 436 -2.83 -3.98 -21.65
N ALA A 437 -2.04 -3.86 -22.72
CA ALA A 437 -2.52 -4.11 -24.08
C ALA A 437 -3.02 -5.55 -24.27
N ALA A 438 -2.41 -6.54 -23.62
CA ALA A 438 -2.91 -7.92 -23.64
C ALA A 438 -4.27 -8.08 -22.94
N LEU A 439 -4.51 -7.38 -21.83
CA LEU A 439 -5.84 -7.28 -21.20
C LEU A 439 -6.85 -6.63 -22.13
N ALA A 440 -6.51 -5.47 -22.72
CA ALA A 440 -7.39 -4.76 -23.64
C ALA A 440 -7.80 -5.63 -24.83
N GLN A 441 -6.84 -6.35 -25.43
CA GLN A 441 -7.13 -7.29 -26.51
C GLN A 441 -8.01 -8.47 -26.08
N ALA A 442 -7.82 -8.99 -24.87
CA ALA A 442 -8.67 -10.05 -24.32
C ALA A 442 -10.11 -9.58 -24.12
N ILE A 443 -10.32 -8.33 -23.70
CA ILE A 443 -11.64 -7.71 -23.61
C ILE A 443 -12.28 -7.58 -25.00
N VAL A 444 -11.53 -7.07 -25.99
CA VAL A 444 -12.03 -6.94 -27.39
C VAL A 444 -12.42 -8.30 -27.98
N ARG A 445 -11.70 -9.38 -27.65
CA ARG A 445 -12.03 -10.75 -28.09
C ARG A 445 -13.20 -11.38 -27.32
N GLY A 446 -13.65 -10.79 -26.22
CA GLY A 446 -14.66 -11.37 -25.34
C GLY A 446 -14.13 -12.45 -24.39
N ASP A 447 -12.80 -12.60 -24.25
CA ASP A 447 -12.17 -13.55 -23.32
C ASP A 447 -12.31 -13.10 -21.85
N ILE A 448 -12.45 -11.78 -21.63
CA ILE A 448 -12.63 -11.12 -20.34
C ILE A 448 -13.75 -10.09 -20.48
N GLU A 449 -14.71 -10.11 -19.56
CA GLU A 449 -15.77 -9.11 -19.49
C GLU A 449 -15.30 -7.89 -18.68
N ALA A 450 -15.68 -6.68 -19.13
CA ALA A 450 -15.36 -5.43 -18.46
C ALA A 450 -16.51 -4.42 -18.61
N GLU A 451 -16.75 -3.60 -17.59
CA GLU A 451 -17.74 -2.51 -17.61
C GLU A 451 -17.12 -1.17 -17.21
N ALA A 452 -17.74 -0.06 -17.57
CA ALA A 452 -17.23 1.26 -17.20
C ALA A 452 -17.32 1.48 -15.68
N ASP A 453 -16.31 2.14 -15.10
CA ASP A 453 -16.35 2.53 -13.69
C ASP A 453 -17.31 3.71 -13.51
N PRO A 454 -18.33 3.61 -12.64
CA PRO A 454 -19.25 4.73 -12.38
C PRO A 454 -18.57 5.92 -11.69
N GLU A 455 -17.35 5.76 -11.16
CA GLU A 455 -16.55 6.85 -10.60
C GLU A 455 -15.45 7.40 -11.55
N ALA A 456 -15.34 6.89 -12.80
CA ALA A 456 -14.28 7.29 -13.75
C ALA A 456 -14.49 8.67 -14.38
#